data_AF-A0A9W4XCA3-F1
#
_entry.id   AF-A0A9W4XCA3-F1
#
_cell.length_a   1.000
_cell.length_b   1.000
_cell.length_c   1.000
_cell.angle_alpha   90.00
_cell.angle_beta   90.00
_cell.angle_gamma   90.00
#
_symmetry.space_group_name_H-M   'P 1'
#
loop_
_entity.id
_entity.type
_entity.pdbx_description
1 polymer ?
#
loop_
_entity_poly.entity_id
_entity_poly.type
_entity_poly.pdbx_seq_one_letter_code
_entity_poly.pdbx_strand_id
1 'polypeptide(L)' 'GCIIADLDYAQAKGLKLVLNEIDATKDWEEHLVHIFKSCH' A
#
# COMPACT_ATOMS: atom_id res chain seq x y z
N GLY A 1 -0.69 12.27 -11.12
CA GLY A 1 0.07 12.12 -9.87
C GLY A 1 0.11 10.64 -9.53
N CYS A 2 1.26 10.11 -9.17
CA CYS A 2 1.33 8.76 -8.62
C CYS A 2 0.92 8.89 -7.16
N ILE A 3 -0.20 8.29 -6.74
CA ILE A 3 -0.73 8.35 -5.37
C ILE A 3 0.34 7.92 -4.34
N ILE A 4 1.27 7.05 -4.75
CA ILE A 4 2.41 6.61 -3.94
C ILE A 4 3.43 7.73 -3.69
N ALA A 5 3.65 8.62 -4.68
CA ALA A 5 4.60 9.72 -4.56
C ALA A 5 4.05 10.89 -3.71
N ASP A 6 2.74 10.95 -3.50
CA ASP A 6 2.07 11.97 -2.69
C ASP A 6 1.92 11.53 -1.21
N LEU A 7 2.24 10.28 -0.88
CA LEU A 7 2.18 9.77 0.49
C LEU A 7 3.35 10.26 1.32
N ASP A 8 3.07 10.98 2.40
CA ASP A 8 4.11 11.33 3.38
C ASP A 8 4.55 10.10 4.19
N TYR A 9 5.68 10.20 4.88
CA TYR A 9 6.25 9.09 5.64
C TYR A 9 5.31 8.51 6.71
N ALA A 10 4.50 9.34 7.37
CA ALA A 10 3.57 8.88 8.39
C ALA A 10 2.40 8.12 7.75
N GLN A 11 1.90 8.62 6.62
CA GLN A 11 0.86 7.94 5.85
C GLN A 11 1.34 6.62 5.26
N ALA A 12 2.55 6.57 4.69
CA ALA A 12 3.16 5.34 4.17
C ALA A 12 3.33 4.28 5.28
N LYS A 13 3.73 4.70 6.48
CA LYS A 13 3.82 3.80 7.65
C LYS A 13 2.45 3.28 8.09
N GLY A 14 1.44 4.14 8.14
CA GLY A 14 0.06 3.74 8.46
C GLY A 14 -0.51 2.77 7.43
N LEU A 15 -0.30 3.04 6.15
CA LEU A 15 -0.72 2.18 5.05
C LEU A 15 -0.05 0.80 5.15
N LYS A 16 1.26 0.76 5.37
CA LYS A 16 1.99 -0.50 5.56
C LYS A 16 1.44 -1.35 6.72
N LEU A 17 1.06 -0.71 7.84
CA LEU A 17 0.48 -1.41 8.98
C LEU A 17 -0.84 -2.08 8.62
N VAL A 18 -1.75 -1.33 7.99
CA VAL A 18 -3.06 -1.86 7.55
C VAL A 18 -2.90 -2.99 6.52
N LEU A 19 -1.96 -2.86 5.58
CA LEU A 19 -1.69 -3.90 4.59
C LEU A 19 -1.17 -5.19 5.25
N ASN A 20 -0.28 -5.07 6.23
CA ASN A 20 0.21 -6.21 7.00
C ASN A 20 -0.89 -6.87 7.86
N GLU A 21 -1.87 -6.11 8.35
CA GLU A 21 -3.04 -6.67 9.04
C GLU A 21 -3.96 -7.45 8.10
N ILE A 22 -4.09 -7.00 6.85
CA ILE A 22 -4.91 -7.66 5.82
C ILE A 22 -4.25 -8.97 5.37
N ASP A 23 -2.96 -8.95 5.08
CA ASP A 23 -2.20 -10.15 4.74
C ASP A 23 -0.71 -9.97 5.05
N ALA A 24 -0.27 -10.55 6.15
CA ALA A 24 1.13 -10.48 6.60
C ALA A 24 2.08 -11.35 5.75
N THR A 25 1.57 -12.16 4.82
CA THR A 25 2.39 -13.02 3.96
C THR A 25 2.88 -12.32 2.70
N LYS A 26 2.33 -11.14 2.39
CA LYS A 26 2.67 -10.34 1.22
C LYS A 26 3.40 -9.07 1.60
N ASP A 27 4.38 -8.69 0.80
CA ASP A 27 5.07 -7.42 0.99
C ASP A 27 4.20 -6.23 0.56
N TRP A 28 4.49 -5.06 1.12
CA TRP A 28 3.71 -3.84 0.89
C TRP A 28 3.59 -3.48 -0.61
N GLU A 29 4.62 -3.75 -1.43
CA GLU A 29 4.58 -3.55 -2.88
C GLU A 29 3.61 -4.48 -3.58
N GLU A 30 3.54 -5.76 -3.18
CA GLU A 30 2.62 -6.73 -3.77
C GLU A 30 1.16 -6.34 -3.47
N HIS A 31 0.92 -5.91 -2.23
CA HIS A 31 -0.36 -5.34 -1.82
C HIS A 31 -0.75 -4.13 -2.66
N LEU A 32 0.18 -3.19 -2.87
CA LEU A 32 -0.08 -2.00 -3.69
C LEU A 32 -0.35 -2.35 -5.13
N VAL A 33 0.42 -3.25 -5.73
CA VAL A 33 0.18 -3.72 -7.10
C VAL A 33 -1.22 -4.33 -7.23
N HIS A 34 -1.67 -5.06 -6.22
CA HIS A 34 -3.02 -5.61 -6.19
C HIS A 34 -4.08 -4.50 -6.16
N ILE A 35 -3.96 -3.56 -5.22
CA ILE A 35 -4.88 -2.43 -5.08
C ILE A 35 -4.95 -1.59 -6.37
N PHE A 36 -3.80 -1.23 -6.94
CA PHE A 36 -3.75 -0.41 -8.16
C PHE A 36 -4.24 -1.17 -9.39
N LYS A 37 -4.03 -2.49 -9.49
CA LYS A 37 -4.62 -3.30 -10.57
C LYS A 37 -6.15 -3.43 -10.43
N SER A 38 -6.68 -3.40 -9.22
CA SER A 38 -8.12 -3.43 -8.96
C SER A 38 -8.82 -2.09 -9.20
N CYS A 39 -8.10 -0.97 -9.30
CA CYS A 39 -8.65 0.37 -9.52
C CYS A 39 -8.89 0.72 -11.01
N HIS A 40 -9.26 -0.25 -11.85
CA HIS A 40 -9.66 0.01 -13.25
C HIS A 40 -11.09 0.58 -13.36
#